data_AF-A0A7S0XAB7-F1
#
_entry.id   AF-A0A7S0XAB7-F1
#
_cell.length_a   1.000
_cell.length_b   1.000
_cell.length_c   1.000
_cell.angle_alpha   90.00
_cell.angle_beta   90.00
_cell.angle_gamma   90.00
#
_symmetry.space_group_name_H-M   'P 1'
#
loop_
_entity.id
_entity.type
_entity.pdbx_description
1 polymer ?
#
loop_
_entity_poly.entity_id
_entity_poly.type
_entity_poly.pdbx_seq_one_letter_code
_entity_poly.pdbx_strand_id
1 'polypeptide(L)'
;MPPYPRRRRLAKTPPPHLFDDEVSGGDVAPIPHPSLLSPSVAHDEPIDLVLDALVKQEFFFPVFDAANKTGSPWQLVAVMYHRVRGFIAACTASGFRLHWVMDCGWRSEEAHEKWRSRREEEVGKQMRNFPIGLDSILSDFLEECGQRVYRAEGLDGDDVVAKLAQELGPKTMLLSADRDMFRYVGLDNPADRVMADFTFDPVDVQGRREHHDAHADAHADIGYRLRLIPSHNPTRRRGVSKRWLSEVPYDPEAWLMTSNKLTAGIRNDMSDVADADVASRTGVGRDLGHKKAGTNEDCKQPKKTKTSSRPLSTPPAGLPSKPRPRRRRPSAPVPVHAMGYVRGACSPHVRRHGNLHAIARPLRAAVYHLLGAGMGVGGAVREVYPEWSTETDAVVWVEVPLAPDAQLVGLFDGDGGEALEWLTRRDPMAGGGSGGDGASSHSRASTGGEGRYGREMQGGAGGEVRGRIG
;
A
#
# COMPACT_ATOMS: atom_id res chain seq x y z
N MET A 1 -40.95 16.24 3.00
CA MET A 1 -40.18 15.61 1.90
C MET A 1 -40.24 14.11 2.10
N PRO A 2 -40.72 13.33 1.13
CA PRO A 2 -40.69 11.88 1.24
C PRO A 2 -39.24 11.38 1.19
N PRO A 3 -38.89 10.29 1.90
CA PRO A 3 -37.56 9.72 1.85
C PRO A 3 -37.24 9.22 0.44
N TYR A 4 -36.07 9.60 -0.07
CA TYR A 4 -35.53 9.08 -1.33
C TYR A 4 -35.52 7.54 -1.28
N PRO A 5 -36.03 6.84 -2.30
CA PRO A 5 -35.93 5.38 -2.35
C PRO A 5 -34.44 5.00 -2.45
N ARG A 6 -33.99 4.16 -1.50
CA ARG A 6 -32.67 3.53 -1.58
C ARG A 6 -32.61 2.73 -2.88
N ARG A 7 -31.82 3.20 -3.85
CA ARG A 7 -31.56 2.45 -5.09
C ARG A 7 -30.90 1.12 -4.74
N ARG A 8 -31.54 0.01 -5.11
CA ARG A 8 -30.89 -1.31 -5.23
C ARG A 8 -29.67 -1.14 -6.15
N ARG A 9 -28.47 -1.42 -5.65
CA ARG A 9 -27.30 -1.64 -6.52
C ARG A 9 -27.67 -2.83 -7.41
N LEU A 10 -27.56 -2.68 -8.73
CA LEU A 10 -27.54 -3.82 -9.64
C LEU A 10 -26.48 -4.79 -9.12
N ALA A 11 -26.83 -6.06 -9.01
CA ALA A 11 -25.97 -7.06 -8.42
C ALA A 11 -24.65 -7.11 -9.22
N LYS A 12 -23.54 -6.78 -8.55
CA LYS A 12 -22.17 -6.85 -9.09
C LYS A 12 -21.65 -8.29 -9.11
N THR A 13 -22.53 -9.28 -9.04
CA THR A 13 -22.15 -10.68 -9.00
C THR A 13 -21.66 -11.06 -10.39
N PRO A 14 -20.47 -11.66 -10.52
CA PRO A 14 -20.11 -12.36 -11.75
C PRO A 14 -21.18 -13.42 -12.08
N PRO A 15 -21.26 -13.90 -13.32
CA PRO A 15 -22.18 -14.97 -13.67
C PRO A 15 -21.98 -16.16 -12.70
N PRO A 16 -23.04 -16.73 -12.12
CA PRO A 16 -22.92 -17.76 -11.07
C PRO A 16 -22.10 -18.98 -11.54
N HIS A 17 -22.21 -19.35 -12.82
CA HIS A 17 -21.46 -20.48 -13.41
C HIS A 17 -19.95 -20.25 -13.57
N LEU A 18 -19.44 -19.04 -13.34
CA LEU A 18 -18.01 -18.75 -13.49
C LEU A 18 -17.21 -19.11 -12.22
N PHE A 19 -17.87 -19.24 -11.07
CA PHE A 19 -17.19 -19.38 -9.77
C PHE A 19 -17.94 -20.21 -8.69
N ASP A 20 -19.15 -20.71 -8.94
CA ASP A 20 -19.97 -21.45 -7.95
C ASP A 20 -19.70 -22.97 -7.90
N ASP A 21 -18.54 -23.43 -8.33
CA ASP A 21 -18.12 -24.78 -7.95
C ASP A 21 -17.80 -24.75 -6.45
N GLU A 22 -18.70 -25.32 -5.64
CA GLU A 22 -18.40 -25.67 -4.26
C GLU A 22 -17.04 -26.38 -4.25
N VAL A 23 -16.02 -25.70 -3.70
CA VAL A 23 -14.67 -26.23 -3.50
C VAL A 23 -14.76 -27.37 -2.47
N SER A 24 -15.29 -28.50 -2.91
CA SER A 24 -15.54 -29.70 -2.12
C SER A 24 -14.34 -30.63 -2.25
N GLY A 25 -13.13 -30.17 -1.92
CA GLY A 25 -11.95 -31.01 -1.72
C GLY A 25 -11.52 -31.93 -2.88
N GLY A 26 -12.13 -31.82 -4.06
CA GLY A 26 -11.78 -32.57 -5.26
C GLY A 26 -10.68 -31.86 -6.04
N ASP A 27 -9.82 -32.65 -6.69
CA ASP A 27 -8.71 -32.19 -7.52
C ASP A 27 -9.16 -31.04 -8.45
N VAL A 28 -8.58 -29.87 -8.23
CA VAL A 28 -8.80 -28.69 -9.08
C VAL A 28 -8.28 -29.04 -10.47
N ALA A 29 -9.17 -29.27 -11.42
CA ALA A 29 -8.80 -29.55 -12.79
C ALA A 29 -7.88 -28.43 -13.33
N PRO A 30 -6.80 -28.75 -14.06
CA PRO A 30 -5.89 -27.76 -14.60
C PRO A 30 -6.66 -26.85 -15.56
N ILE A 31 -6.79 -25.58 -15.18
CA ILE A 31 -7.41 -24.55 -16.03
C ILE A 31 -6.57 -24.37 -17.29
N PRO A 32 -7.18 -24.35 -18.48
CA PRO A 32 -6.44 -24.23 -19.73
C PRO A 32 -5.57 -22.98 -19.76
N HIS A 33 -4.33 -23.15 -20.22
CA HIS A 33 -3.35 -22.08 -20.38
C HIS A 33 -3.90 -20.98 -21.33
N PRO A 34 -3.64 -19.69 -21.06
CA PRO A 34 -4.16 -18.56 -21.86
C PRO A 34 -3.72 -18.53 -23.33
N SER A 35 -2.89 -19.46 -23.79
CA SER A 35 -2.36 -19.55 -25.15
C SER A 35 -3.35 -20.00 -26.23
N LEU A 36 -4.61 -20.29 -25.91
CA LEU A 36 -5.59 -20.85 -26.86
C LEU A 36 -6.61 -19.87 -27.44
N LEU A 37 -6.61 -18.60 -27.03
CA LEU A 37 -7.53 -17.59 -27.58
C LEU A 37 -6.84 -16.80 -28.70
N SER A 38 -6.96 -17.28 -29.94
CA SER A 38 -6.59 -16.50 -31.13
C SER A 38 -7.64 -15.42 -31.38
N PRO A 39 -7.30 -14.11 -31.41
CA PRO A 39 -8.28 -13.05 -31.61
C PRO A 39 -8.80 -13.04 -33.07
N SER A 40 -10.09 -13.29 -33.27
CA SER A 40 -10.70 -13.35 -34.62
C SER A 40 -11.18 -11.99 -35.18
N VAL A 41 -10.90 -10.89 -34.49
CA VAL A 41 -11.16 -9.53 -35.01
C VAL A 41 -9.86 -8.76 -34.94
N ALA A 42 -9.17 -8.66 -36.08
CA ALA A 42 -7.93 -7.92 -36.23
C ALA A 42 -8.22 -6.42 -36.07
N HIS A 43 -8.16 -5.92 -34.83
CA HIS A 43 -7.71 -4.56 -34.63
C HIS A 43 -6.21 -4.57 -34.92
N ASP A 44 -5.75 -3.68 -35.81
CA ASP A 44 -4.35 -3.63 -36.24
C ASP A 44 -3.37 -3.38 -35.07
N GLU A 45 -3.87 -2.87 -33.94
CA GLU A 45 -3.08 -2.66 -32.72
C GLU A 45 -3.97 -2.77 -31.46
N PRO A 46 -3.51 -3.44 -30.38
CA PRO A 46 -4.25 -3.48 -29.11
C PRO A 46 -4.31 -2.10 -28.45
N ILE A 47 -5.40 -1.84 -27.73
CA ILE A 47 -5.60 -0.60 -26.97
C ILE A 47 -4.95 -0.75 -25.60
N ASP A 48 -4.03 0.14 -25.21
CA ASP A 48 -3.49 0.11 -23.86
C ASP A 48 -4.58 0.50 -22.83
N LEU A 49 -4.67 -0.28 -21.75
CA LEU A 49 -5.57 -0.06 -20.62
C LEU A 49 -4.71 0.04 -19.36
N VAL A 50 -4.65 1.23 -18.77
CA VAL A 50 -3.95 1.50 -17.51
C VAL A 50 -4.93 1.36 -16.35
N LEU A 51 -4.59 0.51 -15.39
CA LEU A 51 -5.46 0.15 -14.28
C LEU A 51 -4.93 0.73 -12.98
N ASP A 52 -5.81 1.42 -12.27
CA ASP A 52 -5.66 1.65 -10.84
C ASP A 52 -6.09 0.39 -10.09
N ALA A 53 -5.12 -0.46 -9.78
CA ALA A 53 -5.38 -1.82 -9.31
C ALA A 53 -6.10 -1.85 -7.95
N LEU A 54 -5.78 -0.89 -7.07
CA LEU A 54 -6.32 -0.91 -5.70
C LEU A 54 -7.78 -0.44 -5.65
N VAL A 55 -8.20 0.41 -6.58
CA VAL A 55 -9.60 0.86 -6.67
C VAL A 55 -10.55 -0.27 -7.08
N LYS A 56 -10.04 -1.33 -7.70
CA LYS A 56 -10.82 -2.53 -8.09
C LYS A 56 -10.60 -3.74 -7.17
N GLN A 57 -10.04 -3.54 -5.99
CA GLN A 57 -9.84 -4.62 -5.00
C GLN A 57 -11.12 -5.38 -4.67
N GLU A 58 -12.27 -4.72 -4.53
CA GLU A 58 -13.54 -5.41 -4.23
C GLU A 58 -13.97 -6.40 -5.33
N PHE A 59 -13.54 -6.16 -6.58
CA PHE A 59 -13.79 -7.09 -7.67
C PHE A 59 -12.85 -8.28 -7.56
N PHE A 60 -11.53 -8.06 -7.47
CA PHE A 60 -10.57 -9.15 -7.44
C PHE A 60 -10.67 -9.96 -6.15
N PHE A 61 -10.80 -9.28 -5.02
CA PHE A 61 -10.87 -9.89 -3.72
C PHE A 61 -12.28 -9.72 -3.13
N PRO A 62 -13.06 -10.81 -2.97
CA PRO A 62 -14.35 -10.73 -2.31
C PRO A 62 -14.16 -10.18 -0.88
N VAL A 63 -14.93 -9.16 -0.52
CA VAL A 63 -14.87 -8.56 0.82
C VAL A 63 -15.16 -9.65 1.85
N PHE A 64 -14.26 -9.80 2.82
CA PHE A 64 -14.46 -10.75 3.90
C PHE A 64 -15.65 -10.29 4.75
N ASP A 65 -16.73 -11.03 4.66
CA ASP A 65 -17.86 -10.89 5.56
C ASP A 65 -17.71 -11.91 6.70
N ALA A 66 -17.16 -11.43 7.81
CA ALA A 66 -16.96 -12.21 9.02
C ALA A 66 -18.29 -12.74 9.59
N ALA A 67 -19.41 -12.03 9.36
CA ALA A 67 -20.72 -12.46 9.82
C ALA A 67 -21.26 -13.64 8.98
N ASN A 68 -20.88 -13.69 7.70
CA ASN A 68 -21.34 -14.71 6.76
C ASN A 68 -20.40 -15.92 6.62
N LYS A 69 -19.40 -16.08 7.52
CA LYS A 69 -18.41 -17.19 7.50
C LYS A 69 -17.79 -17.40 6.11
N THR A 70 -17.50 -16.30 5.41
CA THR A 70 -17.05 -16.34 4.02
C THR A 70 -15.62 -16.88 3.91
N GLY A 71 -15.49 -18.19 3.77
CA GLY A 71 -14.27 -18.91 3.39
C GLY A 71 -13.07 -18.76 4.35
N SER A 72 -12.13 -19.69 4.26
CA SER A 72 -10.79 -19.47 4.79
C SER A 72 -10.09 -18.36 3.97
N PRO A 73 -9.10 -17.64 4.55
CA PRO A 73 -8.31 -16.67 3.80
C PRO A 73 -7.73 -17.24 2.48
N TRP A 74 -7.36 -18.52 2.49
CA TRP A 74 -6.84 -19.23 1.32
C TRP A 74 -7.88 -19.39 0.20
N GLN A 75 -9.15 -19.64 0.55
CA GLN A 75 -10.23 -19.67 -0.44
C GLN A 75 -10.43 -18.29 -1.08
N LEU A 76 -10.32 -17.21 -0.31
CA LEU A 76 -10.44 -15.85 -0.87
C LEU A 76 -9.28 -15.53 -1.82
N VAL A 77 -8.06 -15.96 -1.48
CA VAL A 77 -6.89 -15.85 -2.38
C VAL A 77 -7.10 -16.68 -3.65
N ALA A 78 -7.61 -17.90 -3.55
CA ALA A 78 -7.93 -18.72 -4.71
C ALA A 78 -8.98 -18.03 -5.61
N VAL A 79 -10.07 -17.51 -5.04
CA VAL A 79 -11.08 -16.73 -5.78
C VAL A 79 -10.44 -15.52 -6.46
N MET A 80 -9.53 -14.81 -5.79
CA MET A 80 -8.78 -13.71 -6.39
C MET A 80 -8.00 -14.16 -7.62
N TYR A 81 -7.29 -15.28 -7.53
CA TYR A 81 -6.51 -15.82 -8.65
C TYR A 81 -7.41 -16.13 -9.86
N HIS A 82 -8.55 -16.78 -9.64
CA HIS A 82 -9.50 -17.06 -10.71
C HIS A 82 -10.06 -15.78 -11.33
N ARG A 83 -10.45 -14.79 -10.50
CA ARG A 83 -10.99 -13.51 -11.00
C ARG A 83 -9.97 -12.69 -11.78
N VAL A 84 -8.71 -12.65 -11.32
CA VAL A 84 -7.64 -11.95 -12.03
C VAL A 84 -7.34 -12.62 -13.36
N ARG A 85 -7.22 -13.95 -13.41
CA ARG A 85 -7.02 -14.69 -14.67
C ARG A 85 -8.17 -14.48 -15.65
N GLY A 86 -9.42 -14.61 -15.18
CA GLY A 86 -10.60 -14.36 -16.01
C GLY A 86 -10.66 -12.93 -16.52
N PHE A 87 -10.29 -11.95 -15.70
CA PHE A 87 -10.20 -10.54 -16.10
C PHE A 87 -9.13 -10.32 -17.18
N ILE A 88 -7.91 -10.86 -17.01
CA ILE A 88 -6.83 -10.76 -18.00
C ILE A 88 -7.25 -11.40 -19.33
N ALA A 89 -7.87 -12.59 -19.29
CA ALA A 89 -8.36 -13.27 -20.48
C ALA A 89 -9.43 -12.43 -21.20
N ALA A 90 -10.38 -11.87 -20.46
CA ALA A 90 -11.44 -11.03 -21.04
C ALA A 90 -10.91 -9.72 -21.63
N CYS A 91 -9.90 -9.11 -21.01
CA CYS A 91 -9.22 -7.93 -21.56
C CYS A 91 -8.51 -8.26 -22.87
N THR A 92 -7.77 -9.37 -22.89
CA THR A 92 -7.05 -9.84 -24.08
C THR A 92 -8.03 -10.14 -25.23
N ALA A 93 -9.15 -10.81 -24.94
CA ALA A 93 -10.20 -11.09 -25.92
C ALA A 93 -10.92 -9.82 -26.43
N SER A 94 -10.86 -8.72 -25.68
CA SER A 94 -11.32 -7.39 -26.07
C SER A 94 -10.27 -6.55 -26.80
N GLY A 95 -9.06 -7.07 -27.01
CA GLY A 95 -7.97 -6.34 -27.66
C GLY A 95 -7.31 -5.29 -26.76
N PHE A 96 -7.35 -5.46 -25.44
CA PHE A 96 -6.63 -4.59 -24.50
C PHE A 96 -5.24 -5.11 -24.15
N ARG A 97 -4.26 -4.21 -24.06
CA ARG A 97 -2.96 -4.46 -23.43
C ARG A 97 -2.96 -3.86 -22.02
N LEU A 98 -2.69 -4.66 -21.00
CA LEU A 98 -2.86 -4.25 -19.60
C LEU A 98 -1.58 -3.64 -19.01
N HIS A 99 -1.76 -2.55 -18.25
CA HIS A 99 -0.74 -1.88 -17.47
C HIS A 99 -1.26 -1.66 -16.04
N TRP A 100 -0.75 -2.40 -15.07
CA TRP A 100 -1.25 -2.37 -13.70
C TRP A 100 -0.46 -1.38 -12.86
N VAL A 101 -1.12 -0.42 -12.24
CA VAL A 101 -0.47 0.50 -11.30
C VAL A 101 -0.87 0.14 -9.88
N MET A 102 0.13 -0.14 -9.05
CA MET A 102 -0.02 -0.43 -7.64
C MET A 102 0.36 0.79 -6.81
N ASP A 103 -0.53 1.24 -5.94
CA ASP A 103 -0.23 2.36 -5.05
C ASP A 103 0.93 2.01 -4.11
N CYS A 104 1.98 2.82 -4.23
CA CYS A 104 3.19 2.78 -3.41
C CYS A 104 3.48 4.16 -2.78
N GLY A 105 2.51 5.08 -2.86
CA GLY A 105 2.64 6.44 -2.37
C GLY A 105 2.52 6.51 -0.85
N TRP A 106 3.61 6.88 -0.18
CA TRP A 106 3.62 7.14 1.26
C TRP A 106 4.14 8.52 1.62
N ARG A 107 4.62 9.31 0.66
CA ARG A 107 5.39 10.53 0.95
C ARG A 107 4.56 11.70 1.49
N SER A 108 3.28 11.82 1.11
CA SER A 108 2.49 12.98 1.55
C SER A 108 1.99 12.84 3.00
N GLU A 109 1.96 13.97 3.72
CA GLU A 109 1.35 14.05 5.05
C GLU A 109 -0.13 13.63 5.01
N GLU A 110 -0.84 14.01 3.94
CA GLU A 110 -2.23 13.60 3.70
C GLU A 110 -2.36 12.07 3.58
N ALA A 111 -1.47 11.40 2.85
CA ALA A 111 -1.49 9.94 2.75
C ALA A 111 -1.19 9.28 4.11
N HIS A 112 -0.29 9.87 4.91
CA HIS A 112 -0.04 9.43 6.28
C HIS A 112 -1.30 9.56 7.16
N GLU A 113 -1.96 10.72 7.15
CA GLU A 113 -3.16 10.97 7.94
C GLU A 113 -4.31 10.04 7.55
N LYS A 114 -4.58 9.88 6.24
CA LYS A 114 -5.58 8.95 5.73
C LYS A 114 -5.27 7.52 6.16
N TRP A 115 -4.01 7.10 6.05
CA TRP A 115 -3.60 5.79 6.49
C TRP A 115 -3.82 5.60 7.99
N ARG A 116 -3.36 6.53 8.84
CA ARG A 116 -3.54 6.46 10.29
C ARG A 116 -5.02 6.37 10.67
N SER A 117 -5.84 7.26 10.12
CA SER A 117 -7.28 7.28 10.39
C SER A 117 -7.96 5.96 10.03
N ARG A 118 -7.63 5.36 8.89
CA ARG A 118 -8.13 4.02 8.51
C ARG A 118 -7.68 2.94 9.50
N ARG A 119 -6.42 2.97 9.96
CA ARG A 119 -5.91 2.00 10.94
C ARG A 119 -6.58 2.14 12.30
N GLU A 120 -6.78 3.38 12.75
CA GLU A 120 -7.48 3.68 14.00
C GLU A 120 -8.90 3.11 13.97
N GLU A 121 -9.61 3.32 12.87
CA GLU A 121 -10.95 2.77 12.66
C GLU A 121 -10.96 1.24 12.66
N GLU A 122 -10.01 0.61 11.94
CA GLU A 122 -9.90 -0.86 11.87
C GLU A 122 -9.59 -1.49 13.23
N VAL A 123 -8.65 -0.94 13.99
CA VAL A 123 -8.29 -1.41 15.33
C VAL A 123 -9.43 -1.16 16.32
N GLY A 124 -10.06 0.02 16.27
CA GLY A 124 -11.19 0.36 17.13
C GLY A 124 -12.39 -0.56 16.91
N LYS A 125 -12.72 -0.85 15.64
CA LYS A 125 -13.81 -1.75 15.24
C LYS A 125 -13.45 -3.23 15.30
N GLN A 126 -12.17 -3.58 15.44
CA GLN A 126 -11.65 -4.93 15.28
C GLN A 126 -12.06 -5.59 13.96
N MET A 127 -12.19 -4.80 12.89
CA MET A 127 -12.57 -5.27 11.57
C MET A 127 -11.68 -4.65 10.50
N ARG A 128 -11.37 -5.46 9.49
CA ARG A 128 -10.68 -5.02 8.28
C ARG A 128 -11.30 -5.72 7.08
N ASN A 129 -11.61 -4.95 6.05
CA ASN A 129 -12.32 -5.48 4.87
C ASN A 129 -11.45 -6.34 3.96
N PHE A 130 -10.12 -6.14 4.01
CA PHE A 130 -9.14 -6.80 3.16
C PHE A 130 -7.97 -7.34 3.98
N PRO A 131 -7.39 -8.49 3.63
CA PRO A 131 -6.20 -9.00 4.30
C PRO A 131 -5.03 -7.99 4.32
N ILE A 132 -4.15 -8.14 5.30
CA ILE A 132 -2.85 -7.47 5.28
C ILE A 132 -2.05 -8.01 4.09
N GLY A 133 -1.38 -7.11 3.34
CA GLY A 133 -0.52 -7.51 2.23
C GLY A 133 -1.26 -7.95 0.96
N LEU A 134 -2.59 -7.80 0.89
CA LEU A 134 -3.38 -8.14 -0.29
C LEU A 134 -2.83 -7.49 -1.57
N ASP A 135 -2.39 -6.24 -1.47
CA ASP A 135 -1.74 -5.50 -2.55
C ASP A 135 -0.47 -6.20 -3.03
N SER A 136 0.36 -6.71 -2.12
CA SER A 136 1.59 -7.43 -2.48
C SER A 136 1.25 -8.78 -3.13
N ILE A 137 0.33 -9.56 -2.56
CA ILE A 137 -0.12 -10.84 -3.12
C ILE A 137 -0.71 -10.66 -4.53
N LEU A 138 -1.55 -9.64 -4.72
CA LEU A 138 -2.09 -9.32 -6.04
C LEU A 138 -0.98 -8.93 -7.03
N SER A 139 0.02 -8.17 -6.56
CA SER A 139 1.15 -7.75 -7.37
C SER A 139 1.96 -8.94 -7.89
N ASP A 140 2.34 -9.84 -6.98
CA ASP A 140 3.18 -10.99 -7.29
C ASP A 140 2.44 -11.94 -8.25
N PHE A 141 1.14 -12.14 -8.02
CA PHE A 141 0.31 -12.96 -8.89
C PHE A 141 0.14 -12.37 -10.29
N LEU A 142 0.00 -11.06 -10.42
CA LEU A 142 -0.06 -10.39 -11.73
C LEU A 142 1.23 -10.58 -12.51
N GLU A 143 2.39 -10.49 -11.85
CA GLU A 143 3.69 -10.73 -12.45
C GLU A 143 3.89 -12.19 -12.86
N GLU A 144 3.43 -13.14 -12.02
CA GLU A 144 3.39 -14.57 -12.37
C GLU A 144 2.54 -14.82 -13.63
N CYS A 145 1.48 -14.04 -13.83
CA CYS A 145 0.66 -14.03 -15.04
C CYS A 145 1.27 -13.25 -16.22
N GLY A 146 2.56 -12.87 -16.13
CA GLY A 146 3.28 -12.13 -17.18
C GLY A 146 2.80 -10.69 -17.40
N GLN A 147 2.07 -10.11 -16.44
CA GLN A 147 1.56 -8.74 -16.55
C GLN A 147 2.61 -7.71 -16.15
N ARG A 148 2.52 -6.51 -16.74
CA ARG A 148 3.33 -5.36 -16.36
C ARG A 148 2.73 -4.67 -15.13
N VAL A 149 3.48 -4.67 -14.03
CA VAL A 149 3.06 -4.05 -12.77
C VAL A 149 4.00 -2.91 -12.40
N TYR A 150 3.46 -1.69 -12.36
CA TYR A 150 4.15 -0.45 -12.06
C TYR A 150 3.98 -0.10 -10.58
N ARG A 151 5.11 0.09 -9.88
CA ARG A 151 5.22 0.43 -8.46
C ARG A 151 6.09 1.68 -8.32
N ALA A 152 5.54 2.86 -8.56
CA ALA A 152 6.33 4.08 -8.44
C ALA A 152 6.48 4.52 -6.97
N GLU A 153 7.63 4.22 -6.38
CA GLU A 153 7.89 4.55 -4.99
C GLU A 153 7.83 6.05 -4.71
N GLY A 154 7.05 6.41 -3.70
CA GLY A 154 6.94 7.80 -3.26
C GLY A 154 6.15 8.71 -4.19
N LEU A 155 5.58 8.18 -5.28
CA LEU A 155 4.60 8.89 -6.09
C LEU A 155 3.18 8.46 -5.70
N ASP A 156 2.21 9.34 -5.93
CA ASP A 156 0.79 9.04 -5.79
C ASP A 156 0.39 8.07 -6.91
N GLY A 157 -0.29 6.96 -6.60
CA GLY A 157 -0.71 5.99 -7.63
C GLY A 157 -1.52 6.65 -8.76
N ASP A 158 -2.37 7.62 -8.41
CA ASP A 158 -3.15 8.41 -9.37
C ASP A 158 -2.28 9.18 -10.38
N ASP A 159 -1.15 9.74 -9.92
CA ASP A 159 -0.22 10.47 -10.79
C ASP A 159 0.41 9.52 -11.81
N VAL A 160 0.78 8.33 -11.35
CA VAL A 160 1.43 7.29 -12.17
C VAL A 160 0.46 6.77 -13.22
N VAL A 161 -0.79 6.48 -12.84
CA VAL A 161 -1.85 6.08 -13.77
C VAL A 161 -2.05 7.13 -14.86
N ALA A 162 -2.25 8.39 -14.47
CA ALA A 162 -2.51 9.47 -15.42
C ALA A 162 -1.29 9.79 -16.29
N LYS A 163 -0.08 9.76 -15.72
CA LYS A 163 1.16 10.00 -16.46
C LYS A 163 1.45 8.88 -17.44
N LEU A 164 1.33 7.62 -17.02
CA LEU A 164 1.53 6.47 -17.89
C LEU A 164 0.55 6.48 -19.06
N ALA A 165 -0.73 6.80 -18.80
CA ALA A 165 -1.72 6.91 -19.87
C ALA A 165 -1.46 8.06 -20.85
N GLN A 166 -0.86 9.17 -20.39
CA GLN A 166 -0.43 10.24 -21.29
C GLN A 166 0.70 9.77 -22.22
N GLU A 167 1.71 9.10 -21.67
CA GLU A 167 2.91 8.68 -22.41
C GLU A 167 2.64 7.52 -23.37
N LEU A 168 1.71 6.61 -23.04
CA LEU A 168 1.27 5.55 -23.94
C LEU A 168 0.41 6.07 -25.11
N GLY A 169 -0.07 7.32 -25.03
CA GLY A 169 -0.69 8.03 -26.13
C GLY A 169 -2.19 8.27 -26.00
N PRO A 170 -2.82 8.93 -27.00
CA PRO A 170 -4.19 9.43 -26.90
C PRO A 170 -5.26 8.33 -26.92
N LYS A 171 -4.92 7.12 -27.38
CA LYS A 171 -5.84 5.97 -27.42
C LYS A 171 -5.92 5.20 -26.10
N THR A 172 -4.99 5.44 -25.17
CA THR A 172 -4.91 4.69 -23.92
C THR A 172 -6.10 4.98 -23.02
N MET A 173 -6.75 3.92 -22.53
CA MET A 173 -7.86 3.99 -21.59
C MET A 173 -7.37 3.89 -20.14
N LEU A 174 -8.10 4.51 -19.21
CA LEU A 174 -7.83 4.43 -17.78
C LEU A 174 -9.00 3.71 -17.10
N LEU A 175 -8.73 2.70 -16.28
CA LEU A 175 -9.73 2.06 -15.43
C LEU A 175 -9.51 2.46 -13.98
N SER A 176 -10.26 3.46 -13.51
CA SER A 176 -10.32 3.87 -12.10
C SER A 176 -11.69 4.47 -11.78
N ALA A 177 -12.22 4.11 -10.61
CA ALA A 177 -13.43 4.73 -10.08
C ALA A 177 -13.14 6.04 -9.32
N ASP A 178 -11.87 6.42 -9.12
CA ASP A 178 -11.54 7.67 -8.47
C ASP A 178 -11.83 8.86 -9.39
N ARG A 179 -12.54 9.84 -8.85
CA ARG A 179 -12.88 11.09 -9.56
C ARG A 179 -11.70 12.05 -9.61
N ASP A 180 -10.64 11.81 -8.85
CA ASP A 180 -9.43 12.61 -8.89
C ASP A 180 -8.67 12.43 -10.21
N MET A 181 -8.95 11.37 -10.99
CA MET A 181 -8.50 11.22 -12.38
C MET A 181 -8.85 12.40 -13.28
N PHE A 182 -9.95 13.12 -12.99
CA PHE A 182 -10.37 14.29 -13.78
C PHE A 182 -9.64 15.59 -13.39
N ARG A 183 -8.68 15.55 -12.45
CA ARG A 183 -7.92 16.74 -12.01
C ARG A 183 -6.68 17.02 -12.87
N TYR A 184 -6.25 16.04 -13.67
CA TYR A 184 -5.00 16.09 -14.41
C TYR A 184 -5.09 16.96 -15.66
N VAL A 185 -4.14 17.88 -15.81
CA VAL A 185 -3.97 18.74 -16.98
C VAL A 185 -2.87 18.12 -17.86
N GLY A 186 -3.17 17.98 -19.15
CA GLY A 186 -2.33 17.27 -20.12
C GLY A 186 -2.83 15.86 -20.47
N LEU A 187 -3.86 15.36 -19.79
CA LEU A 187 -4.58 14.17 -20.22
C LEU A 187 -5.68 14.60 -21.21
N ASP A 188 -5.53 14.24 -22.47
CA ASP A 188 -6.49 14.62 -23.52
C ASP A 188 -7.85 13.94 -23.31
N ASN A 189 -8.94 14.70 -23.38
CA ASN A 189 -10.32 14.21 -23.28
C ASN A 189 -10.56 13.16 -22.16
N PRO A 190 -10.31 13.50 -20.88
CA PRO A 190 -10.41 12.54 -19.79
C PRO A 190 -11.82 11.95 -19.63
N ALA A 191 -12.85 12.68 -20.05
CA ALA A 191 -14.25 12.20 -20.06
C ALA A 191 -14.46 10.94 -20.91
N ASP A 192 -13.69 10.80 -22.00
CA ASP A 192 -13.82 9.69 -22.95
C ASP A 192 -12.84 8.53 -22.63
N ARG A 193 -11.83 8.80 -21.80
CA ARG A 193 -10.75 7.84 -21.49
C ARG A 193 -10.85 7.21 -20.11
N VAL A 194 -11.47 7.89 -19.15
CA VAL A 194 -11.60 7.41 -17.77
C VAL A 194 -12.87 6.58 -17.62
N MET A 195 -12.64 5.28 -17.50
CA MET A 195 -13.65 4.25 -17.29
C MET A 195 -13.76 3.97 -15.80
N ALA A 196 -14.97 4.13 -15.25
CA ALA A 196 -15.21 3.94 -13.83
C ALA A 196 -15.48 2.48 -13.47
N ASP A 197 -15.94 1.66 -14.42
CA ASP A 197 -16.26 0.26 -14.19
C ASP A 197 -16.15 -0.60 -15.46
N PHE A 198 -16.52 -1.87 -15.34
CA PHE A 198 -16.58 -2.79 -16.47
C PHE A 198 -17.66 -3.87 -16.28
N THR A 199 -18.05 -4.51 -17.38
CA THR A 199 -18.88 -5.71 -17.41
C THR A 199 -18.25 -6.77 -18.33
N PHE A 200 -18.70 -8.01 -18.19
CA PHE A 200 -18.31 -9.11 -19.07
C PHE A 200 -19.44 -9.40 -20.05
N ASP A 201 -19.11 -9.40 -21.32
CA ASP A 201 -20.02 -9.77 -22.40
C ASP A 201 -19.65 -11.18 -22.85
N PRO A 202 -20.58 -12.15 -22.82
CA PRO A 202 -20.30 -13.49 -23.31
C PRO A 202 -19.96 -13.41 -24.79
N VAL A 203 -18.94 -14.16 -25.19
CA VAL A 203 -18.53 -14.34 -26.58
C VAL A 203 -18.70 -15.80 -26.91
N ASP A 204 -19.40 -16.05 -28.00
CA ASP A 204 -19.39 -17.37 -28.59
C ASP A 204 -17.98 -17.64 -29.14
N VAL A 205 -17.21 -18.47 -28.44
CA VAL A 205 -15.83 -18.85 -28.81
C VAL A 205 -15.86 -19.73 -30.06
N GLN A 206 -17.03 -20.18 -30.49
CA GLN A 206 -17.20 -21.13 -31.56
C GLN A 206 -18.04 -20.55 -32.68
N GLY A 207 -17.38 -20.26 -33.80
CA GLY A 207 -17.98 -20.43 -35.11
C GLY A 207 -18.40 -21.89 -35.41
N ARG A 208 -18.75 -22.70 -34.40
CA ARG A 208 -19.35 -24.03 -34.61
C ARG A 208 -20.79 -23.80 -35.00
N ARG A 209 -21.00 -23.78 -36.31
CA ARG A 209 -22.27 -24.03 -36.97
C ARG A 209 -23.09 -25.05 -36.18
N GLU A 210 -24.19 -24.58 -35.60
CA GLU A 210 -25.54 -25.17 -35.45
C GLU A 210 -25.73 -26.70 -35.61
N HIS A 211 -24.79 -27.55 -35.23
CA HIS A 211 -25.08 -28.98 -35.09
C HIS A 211 -25.58 -29.25 -33.67
N HIS A 212 -26.89 -29.08 -33.56
CA HIS A 212 -27.78 -29.43 -32.47
C HIS A 212 -27.72 -30.94 -32.15
N ASP A 213 -26.62 -31.42 -31.58
CA ASP A 213 -26.65 -32.68 -30.82
C ASP A 213 -26.77 -32.33 -29.35
N ALA A 214 -28.03 -32.27 -28.92
CA ALA A 214 -28.43 -32.13 -27.54
C ALA A 214 -28.00 -33.38 -26.78
N HIS A 215 -27.08 -33.22 -25.83
CA HIS A 215 -27.02 -33.88 -24.52
C HIS A 215 -25.58 -34.22 -24.11
N ALA A 216 -25.27 -33.77 -22.89
CA ALA A 216 -24.09 -34.04 -22.07
C ALA A 216 -22.83 -33.22 -22.40
N ASP A 217 -22.35 -32.50 -21.38
CA ASP A 217 -21.12 -31.68 -21.32
C ASP A 217 -21.12 -30.28 -21.97
N ALA A 218 -22.29 -29.62 -21.97
CA ALA A 218 -22.48 -28.24 -22.46
C ALA A 218 -21.91 -27.11 -21.57
N HIS A 219 -20.83 -27.34 -20.81
CA HIS A 219 -20.04 -26.24 -20.22
C HIS A 219 -18.96 -25.74 -21.20
N ALA A 220 -19.23 -25.88 -22.51
CA ALA A 220 -18.34 -25.49 -23.59
C ALA A 220 -17.93 -24.01 -23.45
N ASP A 221 -16.65 -23.78 -23.15
CA ASP A 221 -15.81 -22.59 -23.35
C ASP A 221 -16.55 -21.28 -23.69
N ILE A 222 -17.42 -20.79 -22.80
CA ILE A 222 -17.95 -19.43 -22.93
C ILE A 222 -16.80 -18.49 -22.61
N GLY A 223 -16.27 -17.85 -23.66
CA GLY A 223 -15.33 -16.75 -23.52
C GLY A 223 -16.06 -15.48 -23.11
N TYR A 224 -15.32 -14.51 -22.58
CA TYR A 224 -15.87 -13.20 -22.26
C TYR A 224 -15.03 -12.11 -22.89
N ARG A 225 -15.68 -11.03 -23.27
CA ARG A 225 -15.06 -9.75 -23.59
C ARG A 225 -15.33 -8.77 -22.47
N LEU A 226 -14.33 -7.97 -22.14
CA LEU A 226 -14.50 -6.83 -21.27
C LEU A 226 -15.18 -5.67 -22.03
N ARG A 227 -16.24 -5.13 -21.44
CA ARG A 227 -16.88 -3.87 -21.84
C ARG A 227 -16.66 -2.84 -20.74
N LEU A 228 -16.00 -1.73 -21.08
CA LEU A 228 -15.72 -0.65 -20.13
C LEU A 228 -16.93 0.26 -19.97
N ILE A 229 -17.16 0.75 -18.75
CA ILE A 229 -18.24 1.65 -18.38
C ILE A 229 -17.65 3.03 -18.05
N PRO A 230 -18.00 4.08 -18.81
CA PRO A 230 -17.55 5.45 -18.54
C PRO A 230 -17.99 5.95 -17.16
N SER A 231 -17.23 6.90 -16.60
CA SER A 231 -17.66 7.59 -15.38
C SER A 231 -18.97 8.35 -15.58
N HIS A 232 -19.94 8.13 -14.68
CA HIS A 232 -21.18 8.90 -14.65
C HIS A 232 -20.98 10.38 -14.28
N ASN A 233 -19.82 10.73 -13.74
CA ASN A 233 -19.50 12.09 -13.35
C ASN A 233 -18.09 12.45 -13.83
N PRO A 234 -17.93 12.78 -15.12
CA PRO A 234 -16.64 13.06 -15.75
C PRO A 234 -16.16 14.48 -15.42
N THR A 235 -16.32 14.90 -14.16
CA THR A 235 -15.91 16.21 -13.69
C THR A 235 -15.06 16.08 -12.44
N ARG A 236 -13.99 16.89 -12.41
CA ARG A 236 -13.13 17.05 -11.24
C ARG A 236 -13.98 17.33 -10.00
N ARG A 237 -13.69 16.62 -8.91
CA ARG A 237 -14.32 16.84 -7.63
C ARG A 237 -14.12 18.30 -7.16
N ARG A 238 -15.19 18.93 -6.66
CA ARG A 238 -15.12 20.30 -6.15
C ARG A 238 -14.13 20.39 -5.00
N GLY A 239 -13.22 21.36 -5.06
CA GLY A 239 -12.19 21.58 -4.03
C GLY A 239 -10.86 20.87 -4.30
N VAL A 240 -10.79 19.98 -5.30
CA VAL A 240 -9.53 19.34 -5.70
C VAL A 240 -8.77 20.26 -6.66
N SER A 241 -7.50 20.52 -6.38
CA SER A 241 -6.61 21.33 -7.22
C SER A 241 -6.37 20.65 -8.57
N LYS A 242 -6.05 21.45 -9.61
CA LYS A 242 -5.54 20.87 -10.85
C LYS A 242 -4.13 20.35 -10.62
N ARG A 243 -3.75 19.30 -11.35
CA ARG A 243 -2.39 18.75 -11.31
C ARG A 243 -1.83 18.63 -12.72
N TRP A 244 -0.65 19.17 -12.98
CA TRP A 244 -0.06 19.16 -14.32
C TRP A 244 0.79 17.90 -14.49
N LEU A 245 0.53 17.12 -15.55
CA LEU A 245 1.28 15.90 -15.80
C LEU A 245 2.75 16.15 -16.19
N SER A 246 3.07 17.37 -16.61
CA SER A 246 4.46 17.80 -16.83
C SER A 246 5.29 17.88 -15.53
N GLU A 247 4.63 17.92 -14.36
CA GLU A 247 5.29 17.96 -13.04
C GLU A 247 5.45 16.57 -12.43
N VAL A 248 4.84 15.55 -13.04
CA VAL A 248 4.97 14.16 -12.59
C VAL A 248 6.20 13.56 -13.30
N PRO A 249 7.24 13.14 -12.55
CA PRO A 249 8.39 12.49 -13.17
C PRO A 249 7.93 11.23 -13.91
N TYR A 250 8.57 10.89 -15.03
CA TYR A 250 8.28 9.68 -15.80
C TYR A 250 9.53 8.85 -15.92
N ASP A 251 9.50 7.68 -15.31
CA ASP A 251 10.56 6.69 -15.40
C ASP A 251 9.93 5.29 -15.34
N PRO A 252 9.40 4.80 -16.48
CA PRO A 252 8.65 3.56 -16.51
C PRO A 252 9.51 2.35 -16.15
N GLU A 253 10.81 2.40 -16.45
CA GLU A 253 11.76 1.34 -16.10
C GLU A 253 11.99 1.32 -14.58
N ALA A 254 12.23 2.47 -13.96
CA ALA A 254 12.32 2.55 -12.49
C ALA A 254 11.01 2.14 -11.81
N TRP A 255 9.86 2.38 -12.43
CA TRP A 255 8.56 1.95 -11.90
C TRP A 255 8.28 0.46 -12.07
N LEU A 256 8.90 -0.20 -13.06
CA LEU A 256 8.80 -1.64 -13.27
C LEU A 256 9.77 -2.42 -12.36
N MET A 257 10.80 -1.77 -11.83
CA MET A 257 11.74 -2.44 -10.93
C MET A 257 11.05 -2.93 -9.65
N THR A 258 11.21 -4.22 -9.36
CA THR A 258 10.73 -4.90 -8.16
C THR A 258 11.63 -4.59 -6.97
N SER A 259 11.68 -3.35 -6.51
CA SER A 259 12.02 -3.13 -5.11
C SER A 259 10.80 -3.53 -4.29
N ASN A 260 10.87 -4.70 -3.63
CA ASN A 260 9.93 -5.06 -2.57
C ASN A 260 9.76 -3.83 -1.66
N LYS A 261 8.53 -3.56 -1.20
CA LYS A 261 8.21 -2.37 -0.37
C LYS A 261 9.13 -2.20 0.86
N LEU A 262 9.78 -3.28 1.30
CA LEU A 262 10.83 -3.25 2.32
C LEU A 262 12.14 -2.63 1.81
N THR A 263 12.62 -3.05 0.63
CA THR A 263 13.87 -2.58 0.01
C THR A 263 13.80 -1.11 -0.40
N ALA A 264 12.63 -0.66 -0.83
CA ALA A 264 12.26 0.72 -1.15
C ALA A 264 12.69 1.74 -0.08
N GLY A 265 12.27 1.49 1.16
CA GLY A 265 12.56 2.36 2.30
C GLY A 265 14.00 2.28 2.78
N ILE A 266 14.73 1.23 2.39
CA ILE A 266 16.09 0.93 2.86
C ILE A 266 17.16 1.49 1.92
N ARG A 267 16.89 1.57 0.60
CA ARG A 267 17.87 2.00 -0.41
C ARG A 267 17.96 3.51 -0.66
N ASN A 268 17.03 4.32 -0.14
CA ASN A 268 16.87 5.74 -0.49
C ASN A 268 18.01 6.69 -0.03
N ASP A 269 19.17 6.19 0.44
CA ASP A 269 20.23 7.04 1.02
C ASP A 269 21.67 6.70 0.58
N MET A 270 21.87 5.82 -0.41
CA MET A 270 23.22 5.38 -0.78
C MET A 270 23.85 6.01 -2.01
N SER A 271 23.08 6.62 -2.93
CA SER A 271 23.66 7.18 -4.17
C SER A 271 24.16 8.63 -4.04
N ASP A 272 23.58 9.44 -3.15
CA ASP A 272 23.80 10.89 -3.19
C ASP A 272 24.92 11.35 -2.23
N VAL A 273 25.40 10.47 -1.34
CA VAL A 273 26.45 10.79 -0.35
C VAL A 273 27.84 10.36 -0.81
N ALA A 274 27.94 9.37 -1.71
CA ALA A 274 29.23 8.83 -2.15
C ALA A 274 30.04 9.82 -3.02
N ASP A 275 29.38 10.69 -3.79
CA ASP A 275 30.06 11.63 -4.69
C ASP A 275 30.46 12.96 -4.02
N ALA A 276 29.90 13.29 -2.86
CA ALA A 276 30.23 14.54 -2.15
C ALA A 276 31.55 14.44 -1.36
N ASP A 277 31.95 13.24 -0.92
CA ASP A 277 33.08 13.08 0.01
C ASP A 277 34.43 12.82 -0.67
N VAL A 278 34.44 12.49 -1.97
CA VAL A 278 35.67 12.33 -2.76
C VAL A 278 36.18 13.67 -3.32
N ALA A 279 35.29 14.65 -3.52
CA ALA A 279 35.66 15.97 -4.03
C ALA A 279 36.32 16.91 -2.98
N SER A 280 36.28 16.56 -1.69
CA SER A 280 36.81 17.42 -0.60
C SER A 280 38.29 17.19 -0.26
N ARG A 281 38.94 16.15 -0.81
CA ARG A 281 40.30 15.74 -0.42
C ARG A 281 41.41 15.98 -1.45
N THR A 282 41.13 16.57 -2.61
CA THR A 282 42.17 16.92 -3.58
C THR A 282 41.98 18.33 -4.14
N GLY A 283 42.55 19.33 -3.44
CA GLY A 283 42.42 20.74 -3.83
C GLY A 283 43.62 21.58 -3.43
N VAL A 284 44.77 21.29 -4.05
CA VAL A 284 45.95 22.17 -4.06
C VAL A 284 45.61 23.43 -4.88
N GLY A 285 45.60 24.57 -4.20
CA GLY A 285 45.96 25.92 -4.67
C GLY A 285 45.34 26.49 -5.96
N ARG A 286 44.71 27.67 -5.85
CA ARG A 286 45.23 28.90 -6.50
C ARG A 286 44.48 30.14 -6.06
N ASP A 287 45.30 31.09 -5.65
CA ASP A 287 45.05 32.49 -5.40
C ASP A 287 44.94 33.23 -6.75
N LEU A 288 43.81 33.89 -7.03
CA LEU A 288 43.68 34.98 -8.00
C LEU A 288 42.45 35.83 -7.63
N GLY A 289 42.68 37.02 -7.11
CA GLY A 289 41.65 38.03 -6.90
C GLY A 289 41.18 38.68 -8.21
N HIS A 290 39.97 39.23 -8.21
CA HIS A 290 39.60 40.42 -8.98
C HIS A 290 38.39 41.14 -8.35
N LYS A 291 38.49 42.48 -8.37
CA LYS A 291 37.54 43.49 -7.86
C LYS A 291 36.44 43.81 -8.87
N LYS A 292 35.41 44.49 -8.34
CA LYS A 292 34.38 45.39 -8.96
C LYS A 292 33.08 44.70 -9.37
N ALA A 293 31.90 45.32 -9.35
CA ALA A 293 31.34 46.55 -8.76
C ALA A 293 29.87 46.62 -9.25
N GLY A 294 28.94 47.16 -8.44
CA GLY A 294 27.62 47.65 -8.90
C GLY A 294 26.60 46.57 -9.28
N THR A 295 25.28 46.76 -9.17
CA THR A 295 24.45 47.94 -8.88
C THR A 295 23.09 47.43 -8.37
N ASN A 296 22.49 48.18 -7.45
CA ASN A 296 21.08 48.06 -7.07
C ASN A 296 20.17 48.29 -8.28
N GLU A 297 19.13 47.47 -8.44
CA GLU A 297 17.92 47.89 -9.15
C GLU A 297 16.64 47.49 -8.40
N ASP A 298 15.72 48.45 -8.43
CA ASP A 298 14.51 48.58 -7.66
C ASP A 298 13.39 47.65 -8.13
N CYS A 299 12.84 46.84 -7.23
CA CYS A 299 11.58 46.16 -7.47
C CYS A 299 10.41 47.01 -6.95
N LYS A 300 9.82 47.78 -7.87
CA LYS A 300 8.61 48.60 -7.66
C LYS A 300 7.41 47.72 -7.30
N GLN A 301 6.80 47.98 -6.14
CA GLN A 301 5.50 47.39 -5.78
C GLN A 301 4.33 48.09 -6.50
N PRO A 302 3.30 47.35 -6.95
CA PRO A 302 2.09 47.95 -7.50
C PRO A 302 1.11 48.48 -6.45
N LYS A 303 0.44 49.57 -6.85
CA LYS A 303 -0.48 50.44 -6.11
C LYS A 303 -1.75 49.72 -5.63
N LYS A 304 -2.10 49.93 -4.35
CA LYS A 304 -3.40 49.52 -3.76
C LYS A 304 -4.51 50.47 -4.24
N THR A 305 -5.55 49.91 -4.86
CA THR A 305 -6.81 50.58 -5.17
C THR A 305 -7.70 50.73 -3.93
N LYS A 306 -8.25 51.94 -3.75
CA LYS A 306 -9.19 52.32 -2.67
C LYS A 306 -10.50 51.54 -2.78
N THR A 307 -10.94 50.93 -1.68
CA THR A 307 -12.30 50.37 -1.55
C THR A 307 -13.11 51.21 -0.57
N SER A 308 -14.34 51.49 -1.01
CA SER A 308 -15.37 52.34 -0.43
C SER A 308 -15.76 51.97 1.01
N SER A 309 -15.86 52.99 1.85
CA SER A 309 -16.32 52.96 3.24
C SER A 309 -17.85 52.85 3.32
N ARG A 310 -18.33 51.89 4.11
CA ARG A 310 -19.74 51.76 4.53
C ARG A 310 -19.77 51.71 6.07
N PRO A 311 -20.65 52.46 6.75
CA PRO A 311 -20.57 52.63 8.21
C PRO A 311 -21.01 51.38 8.98
N LEU A 312 -20.24 51.07 10.03
CA LEU A 312 -20.46 50.00 11.01
C LEU A 312 -21.70 50.28 11.86
N SER A 313 -22.60 49.29 11.96
CA SER A 313 -23.50 49.15 13.09
C SER A 313 -22.78 48.42 14.22
N THR A 314 -22.88 48.99 15.43
CA THR A 314 -22.30 48.46 16.67
C THR A 314 -23.04 47.20 17.10
N PRO A 315 -22.36 46.05 17.30
CA PRO A 315 -22.99 44.88 17.90
C PRO A 315 -23.03 44.99 19.44
N PRO A 316 -24.06 44.43 20.10
CA PRO A 316 -24.22 44.49 21.54
C PRO A 316 -23.16 43.65 22.28
N ALA A 317 -22.83 44.13 23.48
CA ALA A 317 -21.82 43.57 24.36
C ALA A 317 -22.22 42.19 24.94
N GLY A 318 -21.22 41.32 25.05
CA GLY A 318 -21.12 40.41 26.20
C GLY A 318 -21.54 38.95 26.00
N LEU A 319 -20.73 38.17 25.29
CA LEU A 319 -20.56 36.74 25.61
C LEU A 319 -19.06 36.41 25.70
N PRO A 320 -18.61 35.66 26.72
CA PRO A 320 -17.19 35.30 26.87
C PRO A 320 -16.75 34.47 25.67
N SER A 321 -15.82 35.01 24.88
CA SER A 321 -15.27 34.32 23.72
C SER A 321 -14.54 33.06 24.20
N LYS A 322 -14.99 31.88 23.74
CA LYS A 322 -14.25 30.62 23.92
C LYS A 322 -12.79 30.84 23.48
N PRO A 323 -11.80 30.40 24.28
CA PRO A 323 -10.40 30.57 23.92
C PRO A 323 -10.17 29.96 22.54
N ARG A 324 -9.74 30.81 21.60
CA ARG A 324 -9.39 30.35 20.25
C ARG A 324 -8.33 29.26 20.40
N PRO A 325 -8.50 28.07 19.78
CA PRO A 325 -7.48 27.04 19.83
C PRO A 325 -6.18 27.66 19.33
N ARG A 326 -5.14 27.63 20.19
CA ARG A 326 -3.80 28.09 19.83
C ARG A 326 -3.41 27.33 18.57
N ARG A 327 -3.26 28.04 17.44
CA ARG A 327 -2.61 27.50 16.25
C ARG A 327 -1.26 26.95 16.70
N ARG A 328 -1.14 25.62 16.80
CA ARG A 328 0.17 24.98 16.99
C ARG A 328 1.04 25.50 15.86
N ARG A 329 2.21 26.07 16.20
CA ARG A 329 3.24 26.33 15.19
C ARG A 329 3.50 24.99 14.51
N PRO A 330 3.51 24.93 13.16
CA PRO A 330 3.95 23.72 12.48
C PRO A 330 5.35 23.41 13.02
N SER A 331 5.52 22.23 13.59
CA SER A 331 6.86 21.68 13.81
C SER A 331 7.60 21.73 12.48
N ALA A 332 8.88 22.10 12.49
CA ALA A 332 9.70 22.05 11.29
C ALA A 332 9.53 20.66 10.64
N PRO A 333 9.29 20.58 9.32
CA PRO A 333 9.11 19.31 8.66
C PRO A 333 10.38 18.48 8.87
N VAL A 334 10.26 17.39 9.63
CA VAL A 334 11.32 16.40 9.74
C VAL A 334 11.52 15.85 8.33
N PRO A 335 12.74 15.85 7.77
CA PRO A 335 12.99 15.26 6.46
C PRO A 335 12.48 13.81 6.48
N VAL A 336 11.41 13.55 5.72
CA VAL A 336 10.70 12.26 5.67
C VAL A 336 11.58 11.15 5.08
N HIS A 337 12.77 11.50 4.59
CA HIS A 337 13.63 10.65 3.76
C HIS A 337 14.88 10.08 4.46
N ALA A 338 15.27 10.59 5.64
CA ALA A 338 16.55 10.19 6.27
C ALA A 338 16.46 8.98 7.21
N MET A 339 15.28 8.39 7.40
CA MET A 339 15.10 7.20 8.24
C MET A 339 14.16 6.24 7.52
N GLY A 340 14.60 5.00 7.31
CA GLY A 340 13.73 3.94 6.80
C GLY A 340 12.45 3.93 7.61
N TYR A 341 11.33 4.27 6.98
CA TYR A 341 10.05 4.45 7.64
C TYR A 341 9.20 3.20 7.39
N VAL A 342 8.97 2.43 8.45
CA VAL A 342 8.15 1.21 8.36
C VAL A 342 6.84 1.43 9.09
N ARG A 343 5.75 1.34 8.32
CA ARG A 343 4.38 1.26 8.84
C ARG A 343 4.17 -0.16 9.35
N GLY A 344 4.03 -0.33 10.66
CA GLY A 344 3.84 -1.66 11.22
C GLY A 344 2.57 -2.34 10.71
N ALA A 345 2.58 -3.68 10.70
CA ALA A 345 1.42 -4.48 10.30
C ALA A 345 0.28 -4.28 11.32
N CYS A 346 -0.68 -3.42 10.97
CA CYS A 346 -1.83 -3.14 11.80
C CYS A 346 -2.87 -4.24 11.57
N SER A 347 -2.92 -5.20 12.47
CA SER A 347 -4.04 -6.14 12.56
C SER A 347 -5.24 -5.43 13.21
N PRO A 348 -6.47 -5.60 12.71
CA PRO A 348 -7.65 -5.15 13.45
C PRO A 348 -7.73 -5.79 14.86
N HIS A 349 -7.06 -6.91 15.07
CA HIS A 349 -7.06 -7.61 16.35
C HIS A 349 -6.06 -7.07 17.38
N VAL A 350 -5.35 -5.97 17.09
CA VAL A 350 -4.42 -5.33 18.05
C VAL A 350 -5.08 -5.06 19.39
N ARG A 351 -6.36 -4.64 19.39
CA ARG A 351 -7.14 -4.43 20.61
C ARG A 351 -7.34 -5.69 21.45
N ARG A 352 -7.43 -6.87 20.81
CA ARG A 352 -7.73 -8.15 21.49
C ARG A 352 -6.47 -8.91 21.89
N HIS A 353 -5.46 -8.91 21.03
CA HIS A 353 -4.29 -9.80 21.15
C HIS A 353 -2.97 -9.04 21.34
N GLY A 354 -3.02 -7.71 21.46
CA GLY A 354 -1.83 -6.89 21.43
C GLY A 354 -1.25 -6.77 20.02
N ASN A 355 -0.15 -6.04 19.91
CA ASN A 355 0.46 -5.78 18.61
C ASN A 355 1.54 -6.82 18.27
N LEU A 356 1.24 -7.71 17.33
CA LEU A 356 2.22 -8.67 16.78
C LEU A 356 3.46 -7.99 16.17
N HIS A 357 3.31 -6.78 15.64
CA HIS A 357 4.46 -5.97 15.21
C HIS A 357 5.34 -5.60 16.41
N ALA A 358 4.80 -5.27 17.58
CA ALA A 358 5.64 -5.05 18.76
C ALA A 358 6.36 -6.35 19.19
N ILE A 359 5.67 -7.49 19.17
CA ILE A 359 6.22 -8.81 19.56
C ILE A 359 7.33 -9.25 18.61
N ALA A 360 7.15 -9.09 17.29
CA ALA A 360 8.11 -9.50 16.26
C ALA A 360 9.29 -8.53 16.10
N ARG A 361 9.45 -7.53 16.97
CA ARG A 361 10.48 -6.49 16.85
C ARG A 361 11.91 -7.06 16.76
N PRO A 362 12.34 -8.04 17.58
CA PRO A 362 13.70 -8.59 17.47
C PRO A 362 13.97 -9.25 16.11
N LEU A 363 12.98 -9.97 15.55
CA LEU A 363 13.12 -10.56 14.22
C LEU A 363 13.27 -9.50 13.13
N ARG A 364 12.54 -8.38 13.23
CA ARG A 364 12.69 -7.28 12.27
C ARG A 364 14.04 -6.58 12.38
N ALA A 365 14.57 -6.40 13.59
CA ALA A 365 15.91 -5.87 13.78
C ALA A 365 16.96 -6.76 13.06
N ALA A 366 16.79 -8.08 13.10
CA ALA A 366 17.64 -9.02 12.34
C ALA A 366 17.44 -8.93 10.82
N VAL A 367 16.21 -8.78 10.35
CA VAL A 367 15.97 -8.53 8.92
C VAL A 367 16.60 -7.21 8.47
N TYR A 368 16.50 -6.14 9.27
CA TYR A 368 17.16 -4.87 8.97
C TYR A 368 18.68 -5.01 8.91
N HIS A 369 19.27 -5.83 9.77
CA HIS A 369 20.69 -6.16 9.70
C HIS A 369 21.04 -6.88 8.39
N LEU A 370 20.30 -7.91 8.02
CA LEU A 370 20.49 -8.66 6.76
C LEU A 370 20.38 -7.77 5.53
N LEU A 371 19.47 -6.80 5.55
CA LEU A 371 19.26 -5.88 4.43
C LEU A 371 20.29 -4.74 4.39
N GLY A 372 21.22 -4.67 5.36
CA GLY A 372 22.13 -3.53 5.51
C GLY A 372 21.39 -2.22 5.76
N ALA A 373 20.13 -2.29 6.23
CA ALA A 373 19.37 -1.12 6.61
C ALA A 373 20.04 -0.47 7.80
N GLY A 374 20.11 0.87 7.81
CA GLY A 374 20.71 1.56 8.95
C GLY A 374 22.25 1.60 8.96
N MET A 375 22.90 1.45 7.82
CA MET A 375 24.37 1.63 7.71
C MET A 375 24.84 3.11 7.68
N GLY A 376 23.95 4.07 7.91
CA GLY A 376 24.27 5.51 7.99
C GLY A 376 24.45 6.03 9.44
N VAL A 377 24.86 7.30 9.58
CA VAL A 377 25.00 7.96 10.90
C VAL A 377 23.65 8.00 11.60
N GLY A 378 23.48 7.17 12.63
CA GLY A 378 22.24 7.04 13.40
C GLY A 378 21.42 5.78 13.13
N GLY A 379 21.75 5.02 12.08
CA GLY A 379 21.46 3.61 11.77
C GLY A 379 20.16 2.91 12.17
N ALA A 380 19.17 3.58 12.74
CA ALA A 380 17.94 2.98 13.19
C ALA A 380 16.82 3.18 12.17
N VAL A 381 16.01 2.16 11.98
CA VAL A 381 14.76 2.23 11.21
C VAL A 381 13.68 2.86 12.11
N ARG A 382 12.99 3.88 11.62
CA ARG A 382 11.89 4.50 12.35
C ARG A 382 10.61 3.70 12.12
N GLU A 383 10.15 3.00 13.14
CA GLU A 383 8.90 2.26 13.09
C GLU A 383 7.75 3.11 13.67
N VAL A 384 6.62 3.13 12.97
CA VAL A 384 5.37 3.75 13.47
C VAL A 384 4.22 2.77 13.32
N TYR A 385 3.54 2.48 14.43
CA TYR A 385 2.46 1.52 14.46
C TYR A 385 1.45 1.81 15.58
N PRO A 386 0.18 1.36 15.43
CA PRO A 386 -0.85 1.59 16.43
C PRO A 386 -0.78 0.53 17.53
N GLU A 387 -1.03 0.94 18.76
CA GLU A 387 -1.33 0.06 19.89
C GLU A 387 -2.69 0.43 20.48
N TRP A 388 -3.33 -0.53 21.15
CA TRP A 388 -4.54 -0.25 21.90
C TRP A 388 -4.19 0.11 23.35
N SER A 389 -4.58 1.30 23.79
CA SER A 389 -4.45 1.71 25.17
C SER A 389 -5.73 1.37 25.93
N THR A 390 -5.62 0.48 26.93
CA THR A 390 -6.73 0.16 27.83
C THR A 390 -7.07 1.31 28.78
N GLU A 391 -6.10 2.17 29.10
CA GLU A 391 -6.31 3.34 29.96
C GLU A 391 -7.20 4.39 29.31
N THR A 392 -7.00 4.63 28.01
CA THR A 392 -7.74 5.66 27.26
C THR A 392 -8.85 5.08 26.37
N ASP A 393 -9.03 3.76 26.36
CA ASP A 393 -9.92 3.00 25.45
C ASP A 393 -9.82 3.50 24.00
N ALA A 394 -8.59 3.75 23.55
CA ALA A 394 -8.31 4.36 22.26
C ALA A 394 -7.01 3.82 21.64
N VAL A 395 -6.88 4.02 20.33
CA VAL A 395 -5.65 3.73 19.61
C VAL A 395 -4.60 4.80 19.96
N VAL A 396 -3.42 4.36 20.35
CA VAL A 396 -2.24 5.20 20.55
C VAL A 396 -1.19 4.84 19.50
N TRP A 397 -0.50 5.84 18.99
CA TRP A 397 0.57 5.62 18.01
C TRP A 397 1.91 5.55 18.71
N VAL A 398 2.59 4.42 18.51
CA VAL A 398 3.94 4.20 19.01
C VAL A 398 4.92 4.51 17.89
N GLU A 399 5.93 5.30 18.22
CA GLU A 399 7.04 5.68 17.33
C GLU A 399 8.35 5.34 18.02
N VAL A 400 9.12 4.41 17.44
CA VAL A 400 10.34 3.89 18.05
C VAL A 400 11.43 3.76 16.99
N PRO A 401 12.66 4.26 17.26
CA PRO A 401 13.83 3.91 16.46
C PRO A 401 14.25 2.47 16.77
N LEU A 402 14.38 1.63 15.75
CA LEU A 402 14.86 0.26 15.86
C LEU A 402 16.22 0.10 15.19
N ALA A 403 17.26 -0.11 15.99
CA ALA A 403 18.58 -0.45 15.47
C ALA A 403 18.59 -1.87 14.88
N PRO A 404 19.28 -2.09 13.75
CA PRO A 404 19.59 -3.42 13.24
C PRO A 404 20.32 -4.26 14.29
N ASP A 405 19.98 -5.55 14.36
CA ASP A 405 20.56 -6.46 15.35
C ASP A 405 20.82 -7.85 14.74
N ALA A 406 22.08 -8.29 14.76
CA ALA A 406 22.49 -9.56 14.18
C ALA A 406 22.06 -10.80 15.01
N GLN A 407 21.62 -10.63 16.26
CA GLN A 407 21.42 -11.74 17.21
C GLN A 407 20.50 -12.86 16.71
N LEU A 408 19.50 -12.52 15.90
CA LEU A 408 18.49 -13.48 15.42
C LEU A 408 18.61 -13.79 13.93
N VAL A 409 19.72 -13.41 13.29
CA VAL A 409 19.93 -13.64 11.85
C VAL A 409 19.88 -15.12 11.49
N GLY A 410 20.48 -15.99 12.32
CA GLY A 410 20.49 -17.44 12.06
C GLY A 410 19.11 -18.10 11.98
N LEU A 411 18.06 -17.47 12.54
CA LEU A 411 16.69 -17.98 12.42
C LEU A 411 16.13 -17.90 10.99
N PHE A 412 16.83 -17.22 10.08
CA PHE A 412 16.46 -17.06 8.68
C PHE A 412 17.31 -17.92 7.72
N ASP A 413 18.22 -18.76 8.23
CA ASP A 413 19.11 -19.59 7.38
C ASP A 413 18.36 -20.75 6.67
N GLY A 414 17.10 -21.02 7.06
CA GLY A 414 16.24 -22.07 6.50
C GLY A 414 15.00 -21.56 5.77
N ASP A 415 13.90 -22.31 5.86
CA ASP A 415 12.60 -21.98 5.27
C ASP A 415 11.79 -20.94 6.09
N GLY A 416 12.38 -20.41 7.16
CA GLY A 416 11.73 -19.50 8.11
C GLY A 416 10.93 -20.19 9.22
N GLY A 417 10.89 -21.53 9.26
CA GLY A 417 10.19 -22.30 10.30
C GLY A 417 10.70 -21.98 11.71
N GLU A 418 12.00 -21.82 11.89
CA GLU A 418 12.60 -21.46 13.18
C GLU A 418 12.19 -20.06 13.66
N ALA A 419 12.18 -19.08 12.75
CA ALA A 419 11.70 -17.73 13.04
C ALA A 419 10.21 -17.73 13.44
N LEU A 420 9.39 -18.56 12.76
CA LEU A 420 7.99 -18.74 13.11
C LEU A 420 7.83 -19.39 14.50
N GLU A 421 8.56 -20.48 14.78
CA GLU A 421 8.52 -21.13 16.09
C GLU A 421 8.98 -20.19 17.22
N TRP A 422 10.04 -19.41 16.98
CA TRP A 422 10.50 -18.36 17.89
C TRP A 422 9.40 -17.33 18.19
N LEU A 423 8.64 -16.93 17.16
CA LEU A 423 7.55 -15.97 17.30
C LEU A 423 6.38 -16.58 18.07
N THR A 424 5.98 -17.81 17.73
CA THR A 424 4.91 -18.55 18.40
C THR A 424 5.19 -18.73 19.90
N ARG A 425 6.43 -19.06 20.29
CA ARG A 425 6.80 -19.19 21.72
C ARG A 425 6.71 -17.88 22.50
N ARG A 426 6.79 -16.73 21.84
CA ARG A 426 6.70 -15.39 22.44
C ARG A 426 5.32 -14.76 22.31
N ASP A 427 4.42 -15.39 21.57
CA ASP A 427 3.03 -14.93 21.53
C ASP A 427 2.42 -15.13 22.93
N PRO A 428 2.03 -14.06 23.63
CA PRO A 428 1.43 -14.16 24.97
C PRO A 428 0.16 -15.02 24.99
N MET A 429 -0.43 -15.30 23.83
CA MET A 429 -1.61 -16.14 23.69
C MET A 429 -1.30 -17.63 23.44
N ALA A 430 -0.06 -18.01 23.12
CA ALA A 430 0.29 -19.40 22.78
C ALA A 430 0.25 -20.36 23.99
N GLY A 431 0.36 -19.85 25.22
CA GLY A 431 0.32 -20.65 26.45
C GLY A 431 -1.08 -21.06 26.91
N GLY A 432 -2.01 -21.34 25.98
CA GLY A 432 -3.46 -21.46 26.24
C GLY A 432 -3.85 -22.21 27.52
N GLY A 433 -4.84 -21.67 28.25
CA GLY A 433 -5.53 -22.43 29.30
C GLY A 433 -6.52 -21.62 30.13
N SER A 434 -7.81 -21.82 29.83
CA SER A 434 -9.00 -21.47 30.63
C SER A 434 -9.46 -20.00 30.64
N GLY A 435 -10.56 -19.75 29.93
CA GLY A 435 -11.41 -18.57 30.03
C GLY A 435 -11.71 -18.14 31.47
N GLY A 436 -11.05 -17.06 31.88
CA GLY A 436 -11.48 -16.24 33.01
C GLY A 436 -11.55 -14.81 32.52
N ASP A 437 -12.71 -14.17 32.70
CA ASP A 437 -12.95 -12.73 32.56
C ASP A 437 -12.14 -11.91 33.60
N GLY A 438 -10.88 -12.26 33.82
CA GLY A 438 -9.94 -11.56 34.66
C GLY A 438 -9.26 -10.48 33.86
N ALA A 439 -9.73 -9.24 34.03
CA ALA A 439 -9.06 -8.03 33.58
C ALA A 439 -7.54 -8.15 33.74
N SER A 440 -6.83 -8.19 32.61
CA SER A 440 -5.38 -8.27 32.57
C SER A 440 -4.78 -6.99 33.15
N SER A 441 -4.32 -7.09 34.39
CA SER A 441 -3.35 -6.16 34.95
C SER A 441 -2.03 -6.38 34.21
N HIS A 442 -1.86 -5.71 33.08
CA HIS A 442 -0.53 -5.49 32.53
C HIS A 442 0.23 -4.59 33.51
N SER A 443 1.01 -5.28 34.35
CA SER A 443 2.11 -4.75 35.13
C SER A 443 2.88 -3.72 34.31
N ARG A 444 2.93 -2.50 34.86
CA ARG A 444 3.82 -1.41 34.48
C ARG A 444 5.21 -1.95 34.12
N ALA A 445 5.51 -2.02 32.83
CA ALA A 445 6.89 -1.84 32.38
C ALA A 445 7.22 -0.37 32.64
N SER A 446 7.81 -0.12 33.81
CA SER A 446 8.47 1.12 34.14
C SER A 446 9.44 1.48 33.01
N THR A 447 9.16 2.59 32.34
CA THR A 447 10.14 3.34 31.56
C THR A 447 11.22 3.85 32.50
N GLY A 448 12.19 2.99 32.80
CA GLY A 448 13.29 3.28 33.71
C GLY A 448 14.11 2.03 33.98
N GLY A 449 14.95 1.64 33.03
CA GLY A 449 15.84 0.51 33.17
C GLY A 449 16.70 0.34 31.94
N GLU A 450 17.84 1.04 31.90
CA GLU A 450 18.98 0.64 31.07
C GLU A 450 19.37 -0.80 31.44
N GLY A 451 18.92 -1.74 30.60
CA GLY A 451 19.21 -3.16 30.73
C GLY A 451 20.60 -3.48 30.20
N ARG A 452 21.56 -3.49 31.14
CA ARG A 452 22.83 -4.22 31.09
C ARG A 452 22.63 -5.62 30.46
N TYR A 453 22.94 -5.79 29.18
CA TYR A 453 23.27 -7.09 28.61
C TYR A 453 24.78 -7.29 28.77
N GLY A 454 25.18 -8.02 29.81
CA GLY A 454 26.58 -8.35 30.06
C GLY A 454 26.78 -8.97 31.43
N ARG A 455 26.58 -10.30 31.55
CA ARG A 455 27.24 -11.09 32.59
C ARG A 455 27.35 -12.57 32.23
N GLU A 456 28.59 -12.93 31.90
CA GLU A 456 29.33 -14.13 32.30
C GLU A 456 28.61 -15.50 32.31
N MET A 457 28.89 -16.26 31.26
CA MET A 457 29.10 -17.71 31.37
C MET A 457 30.57 -17.94 31.79
N GLN A 458 30.85 -18.08 33.09
CA GLN A 458 32.11 -18.71 33.53
C GLN A 458 31.90 -20.21 33.64
N GLY A 459 32.69 -20.96 32.87
CA GLY A 459 32.70 -22.41 32.86
C GLY A 459 33.21 -23.00 34.16
N GLY A 460 32.43 -23.92 34.73
CA GLY A 460 32.88 -24.80 35.80
C GLY A 460 33.73 -25.93 35.22
N ALA A 461 35.05 -25.83 35.40
CA ALA A 461 35.96 -26.97 35.26
C ALA A 461 35.93 -27.77 36.56
N GLY A 462 35.39 -28.99 36.50
CA GLY A 462 35.50 -29.98 37.57
C GLY A 462 36.93 -30.50 37.65
N GLY A 463 37.56 -30.32 38.81
CA GLY A 463 38.85 -30.91 39.16
C GLY A 463 38.74 -31.64 40.49
N GLU A 464 38.55 -32.94 40.41
CA GLU A 464 38.53 -33.90 41.53
C GLU A 464 39.96 -34.10 42.05
N VAL A 465 40.24 -33.75 43.31
CA VAL A 465 41.50 -34.08 43.98
C VAL A 465 41.21 -35.07 45.12
N ARG A 466 41.60 -36.31 44.88
CA ARG A 466 41.68 -37.39 45.87
C ARG A 466 42.72 -37.06 46.93
N GLY A 467 42.29 -37.01 48.18
CA GLY A 467 43.19 -37.14 49.33
C GLY A 467 43.72 -38.57 49.43
N ARG A 468 45.04 -38.70 49.63
CA ARG A 468 45.67 -39.94 50.06
C ARG A 468 46.45 -39.67 51.35
N ILE A 469 46.25 -40.61 52.26
CA ILE A 469 46.83 -40.80 53.58
C ILE A 469 48.36 -40.78 53.53
N GLY A 470 48.96 -40.17 54.55
CA GLY A 470 50.38 -40.16 54.89
C GLY A 470 50.58 -39.36 56.16
#